data_AF-A0A936AII7-F1
#
_entry.id   AF-A0A936AII7-F1
#
_cell.length_a   1.000
_cell.length_b   1.000
_cell.length_c   1.000
_cell.angle_alpha   90.00
_cell.angle_beta   90.00
_cell.angle_gamma   90.00
#
_symmetry.space_group_name_H-M   'P 1'
#
loop_
_entity.id
_entity.type
_entity.pdbx_description
1 polymer ?
#
loop_
_entity_poly.entity_id
_entity_poly.type
_entity_poly.pdbx_seq_one_letter_code
_entity_poly.pdbx_strand_id
1 'polypeptide(L)'
;MNNPIDLNYSTYWQRLRYYFSIAPMELKVFFAFSIITVLTYLIVILFFNSILSESLKPIVGNNIFIPYLLTCSFIAESMAGKSFLHPNLRSNYTLVIFLLIYTAFKIYDFVAWNGEDFGNPYLMKNEGQPVWTILIPAFWILVLLSPRIKKYYQNLRLAYEKL
;
A
#
# COMPACT_ATOMS: atom_id res chain seq x y z
N MET A 1 -19.38 6.75 -23.22
CA MET A 1 -18.33 6.11 -24.05
C MET A 1 -17.09 5.91 -23.18
N ASN A 2 -16.74 4.67 -22.83
CA ASN A 2 -15.44 4.37 -22.21
C ASN A 2 -14.45 4.16 -23.36
N ASN A 3 -13.50 5.07 -23.57
CA ASN A 3 -12.38 4.79 -24.46
C ASN A 3 -11.51 3.72 -23.81
N PRO A 4 -11.32 2.54 -24.46
CA PRO A 4 -10.34 1.58 -24.00
C PRO A 4 -8.97 2.22 -24.03
N ILE A 5 -8.14 1.90 -23.04
CA ILE A 5 -6.81 2.49 -22.94
C ILE A 5 -5.92 1.89 -24.05
N ASP A 6 -5.18 2.73 -24.76
CA ASP A 6 -4.29 2.32 -25.85
C ASP A 6 -2.87 2.02 -25.31
N LEU A 7 -2.28 0.90 -25.74
CA LEU A 7 -1.04 0.34 -25.19
C LEU A 7 0.22 0.63 -25.99
N ASN A 8 0.18 1.57 -26.93
CA ASN A 8 1.28 1.85 -27.85
C ASN A 8 2.48 2.61 -27.21
N TYR A 9 3.09 2.03 -26.16
CA TYR A 9 4.24 2.59 -25.43
C TYR A 9 5.40 1.60 -25.34
N SER A 10 6.59 2.00 -25.81
CA SER A 10 7.75 1.11 -25.95
C SER A 10 8.45 0.79 -24.63
N THR A 11 8.40 1.68 -23.62
CA THR A 11 9.14 1.50 -22.35
C THR A 11 8.24 1.32 -21.11
N TYR A 12 8.77 0.68 -20.06
CA TYR A 12 8.08 0.51 -18.77
C TYR A 12 7.62 1.86 -18.18
N TRP A 13 8.52 2.84 -18.15
CA TRP A 13 8.27 4.16 -17.58
C TRP A 13 7.19 4.94 -18.35
N GLN A 14 7.14 4.80 -19.67
CA GLN A 14 6.08 5.42 -20.47
C GLN A 14 4.71 4.82 -20.16
N ARG A 15 4.62 3.49 -20.05
CA ARG A 15 3.37 2.82 -19.61
C ARG A 15 2.98 3.30 -18.23
N LEU A 16 3.87 3.19 -17.25
CA LEU A 16 3.61 3.61 -15.87
C LEU A 16 3.08 5.05 -15.81
N ARG A 17 3.80 5.99 -16.44
CA ARG A 17 3.43 7.40 -16.46
C ARG A 17 2.06 7.62 -17.08
N TYR A 18 1.78 6.99 -18.22
CA TYR A 18 0.52 7.15 -18.91
C TYR A 18 -0.65 6.61 -18.09
N TYR A 19 -0.57 5.36 -17.64
CA TYR A 19 -1.61 4.71 -16.85
C TYR A 19 -1.83 5.40 -15.50
N PHE A 20 -0.76 5.82 -14.85
CA PHE A 20 -0.85 6.59 -13.63
C PHE A 20 -1.53 7.95 -13.85
N SER A 21 -1.32 8.59 -15.00
CA SER A 21 -1.96 9.89 -15.31
C SER A 21 -3.47 9.80 -15.41
N ILE A 22 -4.01 8.68 -15.91
CA ILE A 22 -5.45 8.43 -16.06
C ILE A 22 -6.07 7.67 -14.88
N ALA A 23 -5.27 7.30 -13.88
CA ALA A 23 -5.76 6.61 -12.69
C ALA A 23 -6.75 7.48 -11.88
N PRO A 24 -7.72 6.86 -11.18
CA PRO A 24 -8.60 7.55 -10.24
C PRO A 24 -7.80 8.32 -9.19
N MET A 25 -8.34 9.45 -8.72
CA MET A 25 -7.67 10.29 -7.73
C MET A 25 -7.38 9.52 -6.45
N GLU A 26 -8.29 8.64 -6.05
CA GLU A 26 -8.19 7.77 -4.89
C GLU A 26 -6.92 6.90 -4.93
N LEU A 27 -6.62 6.31 -6.09
CA LEU A 27 -5.43 5.47 -6.29
C LEU A 27 -4.15 6.31 -6.28
N LYS A 28 -4.19 7.53 -6.83
CA LYS A 28 -3.05 8.47 -6.83
C LYS A 28 -2.71 8.93 -5.42
N VAL A 29 -3.73 9.30 -4.63
CA VAL A 29 -3.54 9.72 -3.23
C VAL A 29 -3.01 8.56 -2.40
N PHE A 30 -3.56 7.35 -2.57
CA PHE A 30 -3.03 6.16 -1.90
C PHE A 30 -1.56 5.90 -2.26
N PHE A 31 -1.21 5.95 -3.55
CA PHE A 31 0.17 5.74 -3.98
C PHE A 31 1.13 6.80 -3.41
N ALA A 32 0.73 8.07 -3.39
CA ALA A 32 1.52 9.14 -2.78
C ALA A 32 1.68 8.92 -1.27
N PHE A 33 0.60 8.56 -0.57
CA PHE A 33 0.64 8.22 0.85
C PHE A 33 1.61 7.07 1.13
N SER A 34 1.58 6.01 0.31
CA SER A 34 2.48 4.87 0.44
C SER A 34 3.95 5.26 0.25
N ILE A 35 4.26 6.07 -0.77
CA ILE A 35 5.62 6.58 -1.00
C ILE A 35 6.08 7.42 0.19
N ILE A 36 5.25 8.36 0.65
CA ILE A 36 5.60 9.24 1.79
C ILE A 36 5.86 8.38 3.02
N THR A 37 5.00 7.41 3.33
CA THR A 37 5.17 6.52 4.50
C THR A 37 6.48 5.75 4.43
N VAL A 38 6.81 5.19 3.26
CA VAL A 38 8.08 4.46 3.06
C VAL A 38 9.28 5.39 3.21
N LEU A 39 9.27 6.56 2.57
CA LEU A 39 10.37 7.52 2.63
C LEU A 39 10.55 8.06 4.05
N THR A 40 9.48 8.44 4.74
CA THR A 40 9.54 8.90 6.12
C THR A 40 10.13 7.83 7.03
N TYR A 41 9.71 6.57 6.89
CA TYR A 41 10.25 5.48 7.68
C TYR A 41 11.74 5.22 7.39
N LEU A 42 12.14 5.21 6.12
CA LEU A 42 13.54 5.07 5.72
C LEU A 42 14.40 6.23 6.23
N ILE A 43 13.89 7.46 6.18
CA ILE A 43 14.58 8.64 6.71
C ILE A 43 14.79 8.49 8.22
N VAL A 44 13.75 8.08 8.96
CA VAL A 44 13.85 7.83 10.41
C VAL A 44 14.90 6.77 10.73
N ILE A 45 14.93 5.66 9.98
CA ILE A 45 15.91 4.58 10.24
C ILE A 45 17.33 4.97 9.86
N LEU A 46 17.53 5.65 8.73
CA LEU A 46 18.86 5.91 8.19
C LEU A 46 19.54 7.12 8.82
N PHE A 47 18.77 8.14 9.22
CA PHE A 47 19.32 9.44 9.63
C PHE A 47 19.12 9.77 11.11
N PHE A 48 18.24 9.07 11.83
CA PHE A 48 18.01 9.37 13.25
C PHE A 48 18.61 8.31 14.17
N ASN A 49 18.97 8.73 15.38
CA ASN A 49 19.52 7.88 16.43
C ASN A 49 18.52 6.75 16.77
N SER A 50 19.05 5.56 17.11
CA SER A 50 18.26 4.39 17.53
C SER A 50 17.25 4.74 18.62
N ILE A 51 17.58 5.67 19.53
CA ILE A 51 16.68 6.14 20.59
C ILE A 51 15.39 6.76 20.03
N LEU A 52 15.49 7.60 18.99
CA LEU A 52 14.30 8.23 18.38
C LEU A 52 13.47 7.21 17.58
N SER A 53 14.15 6.30 16.87
CA SER A 53 13.48 5.22 16.14
C SER A 53 12.73 4.29 17.12
N GLU A 54 13.34 3.96 18.25
CA GLU A 54 12.75 3.11 19.28
C GLU A 54 11.59 3.77 20.01
N SER A 55 11.66 5.08 20.28
CA SER A 55 10.55 5.80 20.93
C SER A 55 9.30 5.93 20.05
N LEU A 56 9.44 5.84 18.73
CA LEU A 56 8.31 5.89 17.79
C LEU A 56 7.60 4.55 17.60
N LYS A 57 8.29 3.42 17.82
CA LYS A 57 7.72 2.06 17.62
C LYS A 57 6.44 1.78 18.41
N PRO A 58 6.30 2.21 19.69
CA PRO A 58 5.06 2.03 20.42
C PRO A 58 3.87 2.83 19.85
N ILE A 59 4.15 3.94 19.14
CA ILE A 59 3.13 4.85 18.61
C ILE A 59 2.75 4.48 17.18
N VAL A 60 3.73 4.20 16.32
CA VAL A 60 3.52 4.01 14.88
C VAL A 60 3.46 2.52 14.52
N GLY A 61 4.01 1.66 15.38
CA GLY A 61 4.08 0.23 15.16
C GLY A 61 5.32 -0.19 14.37
N ASN A 62 5.75 -1.42 14.64
CA ASN A 62 6.90 -2.01 13.96
C ASN A 62 6.58 -2.29 12.49
N ASN A 63 7.54 -1.96 11.63
CA ASN A 63 7.54 -2.29 10.21
C ASN A 63 6.29 -1.78 9.47
N ILE A 64 5.77 -0.61 9.87
CA ILE A 64 4.58 0.00 9.25
C ILE A 64 4.73 0.20 7.74
N PHE A 65 5.95 0.42 7.26
CA PHE A 65 6.23 0.71 5.85
C PHE A 65 6.08 -0.50 4.92
N ILE A 66 6.18 -1.75 5.43
CA ILE A 66 6.17 -2.98 4.61
C ILE A 66 4.92 -3.08 3.73
N PRO A 67 3.68 -2.97 4.25
CA PRO A 67 2.49 -3.01 3.41
C PRO A 67 2.47 -1.93 2.34
N TYR A 68 2.94 -0.73 2.67
CA TYR A 68 2.96 0.39 1.75
C TYR A 68 4.00 0.22 0.64
N LEU A 69 5.20 -0.28 0.98
CA LEU A 69 6.24 -0.62 0.01
C LEU A 69 5.72 -1.66 -1.00
N LEU A 70 5.09 -2.72 -0.50
CA LEU A 70 4.51 -3.75 -1.37
C LEU A 70 3.38 -3.19 -2.24
N THR A 71 2.52 -2.33 -1.68
CA THR A 71 1.45 -1.70 -2.48
C THR A 71 1.99 -0.83 -3.61
N CYS A 72 3.07 -0.08 -3.39
CA CYS A 72 3.73 0.69 -4.45
C CYS A 72 4.22 -0.21 -5.58
N SER A 73 4.90 -1.31 -5.23
CA SER A 73 5.40 -2.29 -6.21
C SER A 73 4.27 -2.93 -7.01
N PHE A 74 3.19 -3.35 -6.34
CA PHE A 74 2.03 -3.95 -6.99
C PHE A 74 1.30 -2.96 -7.90
N ILE A 75 1.14 -1.70 -7.49
CA ILE A 75 0.53 -0.65 -8.34
C ILE A 75 1.40 -0.39 -9.57
N ALA A 76 2.71 -0.23 -9.41
CA ALA A 76 3.62 0.02 -10.53
C ALA A 76 3.62 -1.15 -11.53
N GLU A 77 3.73 -2.38 -11.03
CA GLU A 77 3.70 -3.57 -11.86
C GLU A 77 2.34 -3.77 -12.55
N SER A 78 1.23 -3.43 -11.90
CA SER A 78 -0.10 -3.49 -12.54
C SER A 78 -0.24 -2.55 -13.73
N MET A 79 0.49 -1.44 -13.73
CA MET A 79 0.43 -0.40 -14.77
C MET A 79 1.49 -0.56 -15.86
N ALA A 80 2.60 -1.24 -15.58
CA ALA A 80 3.75 -1.26 -16.49
C ALA A 80 4.40 -2.63 -16.69
N GLY A 81 4.11 -3.58 -15.81
CA GLY A 81 4.61 -4.95 -15.85
C GLY A 81 4.08 -5.72 -17.06
N LYS A 82 4.88 -6.71 -17.50
CA LYS A 82 4.57 -7.59 -18.64
C LYS A 82 4.24 -9.03 -18.24
N SER A 83 4.65 -9.49 -17.05
CA SER A 83 4.82 -10.93 -16.78
C SER A 83 4.09 -11.45 -15.54
N PHE A 84 4.11 -10.76 -14.39
CA PHE A 84 3.66 -11.38 -13.12
C PHE A 84 2.38 -10.78 -12.52
N LEU A 85 2.18 -9.48 -12.70
CA LEU A 85 1.03 -8.73 -12.17
C LEU A 85 0.37 -7.97 -13.30
N HIS A 86 0.05 -8.67 -14.38
CA HIS A 86 -0.86 -8.17 -15.40
C HIS A 86 -2.06 -7.49 -14.70
N PRO A 87 -2.66 -6.42 -15.25
CA PRO A 87 -3.78 -5.69 -14.65
C PRO A 87 -5.08 -6.48 -14.57
N ASN A 88 -4.99 -7.77 -14.28
CA ASN A 88 -6.09 -8.61 -13.90
C ASN A 88 -6.76 -8.05 -12.63
N LEU A 89 -8.07 -8.25 -12.49
CA LEU A 89 -8.82 -7.95 -11.26
C LEU A 89 -8.12 -8.51 -10.02
N ARG A 90 -7.41 -9.63 -10.17
CA ARG A 90 -6.56 -10.23 -9.16
C ARG A 90 -5.54 -9.24 -8.58
N SER A 91 -4.95 -8.33 -9.34
CA SER A 91 -3.95 -7.36 -8.84
C SER A 91 -4.51 -6.41 -7.78
N ASN A 92 -5.69 -5.81 -8.00
CA ASN A 92 -6.34 -4.97 -6.98
C ASN A 92 -6.77 -5.80 -5.76
N TYR A 93 -7.30 -7.00 -5.98
CA TYR A 93 -7.64 -7.88 -4.86
C TYR A 93 -6.40 -8.36 -4.10
N THR A 94 -5.26 -8.56 -4.75
CA THR A 94 -3.99 -8.89 -4.10
C THR A 94 -3.54 -7.76 -3.18
N LEU A 95 -3.62 -6.50 -3.64
CA LEU A 95 -3.37 -5.32 -2.80
C LEU A 95 -4.25 -5.31 -1.56
N VAL A 96 -5.56 -5.49 -1.75
CA VAL A 96 -6.55 -5.50 -0.67
C VAL A 96 -6.32 -6.67 0.29
N ILE A 97 -6.10 -7.88 -0.21
CA ILE A 97 -5.84 -9.08 0.60
C ILE A 97 -4.57 -8.89 1.41
N PHE A 98 -3.51 -8.34 0.83
CA PHE A 98 -2.27 -8.09 1.55
C PHE A 98 -2.48 -7.11 2.71
N LEU A 99 -3.17 -5.99 2.46
CA LEU A 99 -3.51 -5.03 3.50
C LEU A 99 -4.43 -5.63 4.56
N LEU A 100 -5.39 -6.47 4.17
CA LEU A 100 -6.29 -7.16 5.09
C LEU A 100 -5.52 -8.13 6.01
N ILE A 101 -4.64 -8.94 5.45
CA ILE A 101 -3.78 -9.87 6.21
C ILE A 101 -2.94 -9.06 7.20
N TYR A 102 -2.26 -8.01 6.75
CA TYR A 102 -1.48 -7.12 7.62
C TYR A 102 -2.33 -6.55 8.77
N THR A 103 -3.50 -6.00 8.44
CA THR A 103 -4.42 -5.39 9.41
C THR A 103 -4.92 -6.42 10.42
N ALA A 104 -5.27 -7.63 9.97
CA ALA A 104 -5.74 -8.71 10.83
C ALA A 104 -4.65 -9.15 11.83
N PHE A 105 -3.39 -9.29 11.40
CA PHE A 105 -2.28 -9.55 12.31
C PHE A 105 -2.10 -8.43 13.33
N LYS A 106 -2.23 -7.16 12.92
CA LYS A 106 -2.11 -6.02 13.85
C LYS A 106 -3.25 -5.95 14.87
N ILE A 107 -4.48 -6.28 14.46
CA ILE A 107 -5.61 -6.42 15.37
C ILE A 107 -5.33 -7.55 16.37
N TYR A 108 -4.93 -8.74 15.89
CA TYR A 108 -4.62 -9.87 16.76
C TYR A 108 -3.53 -9.51 17.77
N ASP A 109 -2.42 -8.93 17.30
CA ASP A 109 -1.33 -8.49 18.15
C ASP A 109 -1.84 -7.53 19.24
N PHE A 110 -2.62 -6.52 18.87
CA PHE A 110 -3.12 -5.51 19.82
C PHE A 110 -4.09 -6.11 20.85
N VAL A 111 -5.00 -6.99 20.44
CA VAL A 111 -5.96 -7.65 21.34
C VAL A 111 -5.28 -8.65 22.27
N ALA A 112 -4.23 -9.34 21.81
CA ALA A 112 -3.45 -10.28 22.61
C ALA A 112 -2.42 -9.60 23.54
N TRP A 113 -2.34 -8.27 23.52
CA TRP A 113 -1.39 -7.53 24.34
C TRP A 113 -1.89 -7.42 25.78
N ASN A 114 -1.10 -7.95 26.72
CA ASN A 114 -1.42 -7.96 28.15
C ASN A 114 -0.70 -6.85 28.94
N GLY A 115 -0.05 -5.88 28.27
CA GLY A 115 0.70 -4.80 28.93
C GLY A 115 2.09 -5.19 29.45
N GLU A 116 2.50 -6.45 29.30
CA GLU A 116 3.85 -6.90 29.68
C GLU A 116 4.86 -6.61 28.57
N ASP A 117 5.69 -5.60 28.80
CA ASP A 117 6.59 -5.08 27.77
C ASP A 117 8.07 -5.34 28.06
N PHE A 118 8.44 -5.78 29.28
CA PHE A 118 9.81 -6.08 29.74
C PHE A 118 10.89 -5.04 29.36
N GLY A 119 10.51 -3.78 29.16
CA GLY A 119 11.41 -2.73 28.67
C GLY A 119 11.78 -2.84 27.18
N ASN A 120 11.16 -3.74 26.43
CA ASN A 120 11.40 -3.97 25.02
C ASN A 120 10.49 -3.06 24.16
N PRO A 121 11.05 -2.06 23.45
CA PRO A 121 10.28 -1.10 22.65
C PRO A 121 9.56 -1.74 21.46
N TYR A 122 9.91 -2.98 21.09
CA TYR A 122 9.22 -3.73 20.04
C TYR A 122 7.94 -4.41 20.54
N LEU A 123 7.79 -4.57 21.86
CA LEU A 123 6.60 -5.16 22.50
C LEU A 123 5.67 -4.10 23.07
N MET A 124 6.22 -2.94 23.43
CA MET A 124 5.48 -1.76 23.90
C MET A 124 4.43 -1.31 22.88
N LYS A 125 3.22 -1.03 23.38
CA LYS A 125 2.10 -0.49 22.60
C LYS A 125 1.52 0.71 23.31
N ASN A 126 1.12 1.70 22.52
CA ASN A 126 0.38 2.87 23.00
C ASN A 126 -1.01 2.89 22.34
N GLU A 127 -1.95 3.61 22.95
CA GLU A 127 -3.31 3.86 22.44
C GLU A 127 -3.32 4.47 21.04
N GLY A 128 -2.23 5.14 20.63
CA GLY A 128 -2.06 5.66 19.26
C GLY A 128 -1.69 4.61 18.20
N GLN A 129 -1.16 3.44 18.59
CA GLN A 129 -0.70 2.41 17.66
C GLN A 129 -1.80 1.85 16.75
N PRO A 130 -3.03 1.57 17.24
CA PRO A 130 -4.15 1.15 16.40
C PRO A 130 -4.49 2.13 15.27
N VAL A 131 -4.28 3.43 15.47
CA VAL A 131 -4.58 4.43 14.42
C VAL A 131 -3.71 4.14 13.19
N TRP A 132 -2.42 3.96 13.41
CA TRP A 132 -1.43 3.77 12.35
C TRP A 132 -1.44 2.36 11.75
N THR A 133 -1.70 1.35 12.56
CA THR A 133 -1.58 -0.06 12.17
C THR A 133 -2.89 -0.73 11.81
N ILE A 134 -4.04 -0.14 12.18
CA ILE A 134 -5.37 -0.70 11.94
C ILE A 134 -6.27 0.28 11.20
N LEU A 135 -6.52 1.48 11.74
CA LEU A 135 -7.50 2.41 11.18
C LEU A 135 -7.08 2.95 9.81
N ILE A 136 -5.82 3.39 9.65
CA ILE A 136 -5.31 3.88 8.37
C ILE A 136 -5.31 2.77 7.30
N PRO A 137 -4.77 1.56 7.54
CA PRO A 137 -4.90 0.46 6.59
C PRO A 137 -6.36 0.10 6.25
N ALA A 138 -7.26 0.07 7.24
CA ALA A 138 -8.68 -0.21 7.03
C ALA A 138 -9.35 0.85 6.14
N PHE A 139 -9.03 2.13 6.37
CA PHE A 139 -9.46 3.22 5.51
C PHE A 139 -9.01 2.99 4.05
N TRP A 140 -7.74 2.65 3.83
CA TRP A 140 -7.23 2.40 2.48
C TRP A 140 -7.86 1.17 1.83
N ILE A 141 -8.14 0.11 2.58
CA ILE A 141 -8.89 -1.05 2.09
C ILE A 141 -10.25 -0.62 1.53
N LEU A 142 -11.01 0.20 2.27
CA LEU A 142 -12.32 0.71 1.81
C LEU A 142 -12.18 1.55 0.54
N VAL A 143 -11.17 2.41 0.47
CA VAL A 143 -10.88 3.23 -0.72
C VAL A 143 -10.54 2.35 -1.92
N LEU A 144 -9.68 1.35 -1.76
CA LEU A 144 -9.26 0.41 -2.81
C LEU A 144 -10.39 -0.50 -3.32
N LEU A 145 -11.40 -0.75 -2.47
CA LEU A 145 -12.61 -1.48 -2.84
C LEU A 145 -13.64 -0.62 -3.61
N SER A 146 -13.37 0.67 -3.82
CA SER A 146 -14.29 1.57 -4.49
C SER A 146 -14.60 1.12 -5.95
N PRO A 147 -15.83 1.34 -6.43
CA PRO A 147 -16.21 0.97 -7.81
C PRO A 147 -15.36 1.66 -8.88
N ARG A 148 -14.84 2.86 -8.59
CA ARG A 148 -13.98 3.63 -9.51
C ARG A 148 -12.65 2.93 -9.75
N ILE A 149 -11.99 2.46 -8.69
CA ILE A 149 -10.73 1.70 -8.78
C ILE A 149 -10.98 0.37 -9.46
N LYS A 150 -12.06 -0.33 -9.10
CA LYS A 150 -12.45 -1.58 -9.77
C LYS A 150 -12.64 -1.39 -11.28
N LYS A 151 -13.39 -0.36 -11.70
CA LYS A 151 -13.63 -0.05 -13.11
C LYS A 151 -12.33 0.32 -13.84
N TYR A 152 -11.44 1.06 -13.19
CA TYR A 152 -10.14 1.40 -13.74
C TYR A 152 -9.31 0.16 -14.06
N TYR A 153 -9.15 -0.76 -13.09
CA TYR A 153 -8.40 -2.00 -13.30
C TYR A 153 -9.06 -2.94 -14.34
N GLN A 154 -10.39 -2.93 -14.44
CA GLN A 154 -11.09 -3.66 -15.51
C GLN A 154 -10.76 -3.11 -16.90
N ASN A 155 -10.79 -1.79 -17.08
CA ASN A 155 -10.43 -1.16 -18.35
C ASN A 155 -8.95 -1.39 -18.70
N LEU A 156 -8.09 -1.33 -17.69
CA LEU A 156 -6.67 -1.60 -17.81
C LEU A 156 -6.42 -3.03 -18.27
N ARG A 157 -7.14 -4.01 -17.70
CA ARG A 157 -7.10 -5.40 -18.17
C ARG A 157 -7.46 -5.54 -19.65
N LEU A 158 -8.58 -4.95 -20.05
CA LEU A 158 -9.09 -5.04 -21.42
C LEU A 158 -8.15 -4.38 -22.43
N ALA A 159 -7.44 -3.33 -22.03
CA ALA A 159 -6.39 -2.74 -22.86
C ALA A 159 -5.30 -3.79 -23.15
N TYR A 160 -4.83 -4.47 -22.11
CA TYR A 160 -3.75 -5.45 -22.24
C TYR A 160 -4.16 -6.75 -22.95
N GLU A 161 -5.42 -7.18 -22.84
CA GLU A 161 -5.92 -8.35 -23.59
C GLU A 161 -6.10 -8.07 -25.09
N LYS A 162 -6.02 -6.81 -25.54
CA LYS A 162 -6.12 -6.41 -26.95
C LYS A 162 -4.77 -6.27 -27.65
N LEU A 163 -3.66 -6.35 -26.91
CA LEU A 163 -2.30 -6.47 -27.46
C LEU A 163 -2.04 -7.92 -27.89
#